data_AF-A0A411HL67-F1
#
_entry.id   AF-A0A411HL67-F1
#
_cell.length_a   1.000
_cell.length_b   1.000
_cell.length_c   1.000
_cell.angle_alpha   90.00
_cell.angle_beta   90.00
_cell.angle_gamma   90.00
#
_symmetry.space_group_name_H-M   'P 1'
#
loop_
_entity.id
_entity.type
_entity.pdbx_description
1 polymer ?
#
loop_
_entity_poly.entity_id
_entity_poly.type
_entity_poly.pdbx_seq_one_letter_code
_entity_poly.pdbx_strand_id
1 'polypeptide(L)'
;MVLLFQVLFSSILFVLEFAIDVLAYAPLDWFFDWRDFPEPRTLWLASLLWFAGGCVLAWLSVLLLTHTFLAIPALRIANLALAPIASAFLSQALARRRKKSNAAIVPRNHFWQSFWFTLGLVTVRFAFAVRS
;
A
#
# COMPACT_ATOMS: atom_id res chain seq x y z
N MET A 1 -11.77 15.80 -28.94
CA MET A 1 -10.66 16.25 -28.05
C MET A 1 -10.93 16.02 -26.56
N VAL A 2 -12.13 16.30 -26.05
CA VAL A 2 -12.45 16.20 -24.60
C VAL A 2 -12.28 14.78 -24.03
N LEU A 3 -12.71 13.73 -24.76
CA LEU A 3 -12.59 12.33 -24.34
C LEU A 3 -11.14 11.85 -24.19
N LEU A 4 -10.28 12.18 -25.15
CA LEU A 4 -8.86 11.81 -25.11
C LEU A 4 -8.17 12.42 -23.88
N PHE A 5 -8.45 13.70 -23.60
CA PHE A 5 -7.91 14.41 -22.46
C PHE A 5 -8.34 13.79 -21.12
N GLN A 6 -9.62 13.43 -20.98
CA GLN A 6 -10.15 12.79 -19.77
C GLN A 6 -9.52 11.43 -19.49
N VAL A 7 -9.34 10.61 -20.54
CA VAL A 7 -8.72 9.29 -20.42
C VAL A 7 -7.24 9.42 -20.02
N LEU A 8 -6.50 10.31 -20.66
CA LEU A 8 -5.10 10.59 -20.32
C LEU A 8 -4.94 11.06 -18.88
N PHE A 9 -5.75 12.05 -18.48
CA PHE A 9 -5.71 12.62 -17.13
C PHE A 9 -6.04 11.57 -16.06
N SER A 10 -7.10 10.78 -16.27
CA SER A 10 -7.50 9.70 -15.34
C SER A 10 -6.44 8.60 -15.25
N SER A 11 -5.76 8.29 -16.35
CA SER A 11 -4.68 7.30 -16.38
C SER A 11 -3.46 7.78 -15.59
N ILE A 12 -3.08 9.05 -15.71
CA ILE A 12 -1.98 9.65 -14.95
C ILE A 12 -2.31 9.65 -13.45
N LEU A 13 -3.52 10.07 -13.08
CA LEU A 13 -3.96 10.06 -11.69
C LEU A 13 -4.01 8.65 -11.10
N PHE A 14 -4.44 7.65 -11.88
CA PHE A 14 -4.40 6.26 -11.47
C PHE A 14 -2.98 5.80 -11.17
N VAL A 15 -2.03 6.07 -12.07
CA VAL A 15 -0.62 5.69 -11.84
C VAL A 15 -0.04 6.40 -10.61
N LEU A 16 -0.40 7.67 -10.40
CA LEU A 16 0.06 8.43 -9.24
C LEU A 16 -0.51 7.86 -7.93
N GLU A 17 -1.82 7.64 -7.86
CA GLU A 17 -2.48 7.08 -6.67
C GLU A 17 -1.97 5.67 -6.37
N PHE A 18 -1.87 4.82 -7.40
CA PHE A 18 -1.26 3.49 -7.29
C PHE A 18 0.18 3.55 -6.78
N ALA A 19 1.00 4.46 -7.32
CA ALA A 19 2.38 4.62 -6.87
C ALA A 19 2.46 5.08 -5.41
N ILE A 20 1.60 6.02 -4.99
CA ILE A 20 1.51 6.46 -3.60
C ILE A 20 1.11 5.29 -2.69
N ASP A 21 0.09 4.50 -3.05
CA ASP A 21 -0.40 3.38 -2.24
C ASP A 21 0.65 2.26 -2.09
N VAL A 22 1.39 1.99 -3.17
CA VAL A 22 2.50 1.02 -3.19
C VAL A 22 3.70 1.53 -2.39
N LEU A 23 4.02 2.82 -2.50
CA LEU A 23 5.17 3.41 -1.82
C LEU A 23 4.88 3.81 -0.37
N ALA A 24 3.61 3.91 0.04
CA ALA A 24 3.23 4.31 1.41
C ALA A 24 3.83 3.40 2.49
N TYR A 25 4.06 2.12 2.16
CA TYR A 25 4.68 1.17 3.09
C TYR A 25 6.22 1.31 3.17
N ALA A 26 6.88 1.80 2.11
CA ALA A 26 8.35 1.81 2.02
C ALA A 26 9.05 2.64 3.11
N PRO A 27 8.57 3.86 3.49
CA PRO A 27 9.16 4.62 4.59
C PRO A 27 9.04 3.91 5.94
N LEU A 28 7.90 3.24 6.18
CA LEU A 28 7.66 2.50 7.42
C LEU A 28 8.62 1.30 7.51
N ASP A 29 8.74 0.55 6.42
CA ASP A 29 9.64 -0.60 6.32
C ASP A 29 11.11 -0.20 6.58
N TRP A 30 11.54 0.98 6.13
CA TRP A 30 12.88 1.51 6.45
C TRP A 30 13.02 1.92 7.92
N PHE A 31 11.99 2.55 8.50
CA PHE A 31 12.03 3.07 9.87
C PHE A 31 12.08 1.95 10.92
N PHE A 32 11.43 0.82 10.66
CA PHE A 32 11.41 -0.34 11.57
C PHE A 32 12.60 -1.30 11.39
N ASP A 33 13.35 -1.21 10.29
CA ASP A 33 14.55 -2.03 10.01
C ASP A 33 15.73 -1.70 10.95
N TRP A 34 15.67 -0.58 11.68
CA TRP A 34 16.72 -0.11 12.58
C TRP A 34 16.79 -0.90 13.89
N ARG A 35 15.85 -1.82 14.11
CA ARG A 35 15.80 -2.61 15.33
C ARG A 35 16.23 -4.04 14.99
N ASP A 36 17.29 -4.52 15.62
CA ASP A 36 17.77 -5.92 15.55
C ASP A 36 16.81 -6.92 16.24
N PHE A 37 15.50 -6.67 16.24
CA PHE A 37 14.55 -7.60 16.82
C PHE A 37 14.36 -8.79 15.88
N PRO A 38 14.49 -10.04 16.38
CA PRO A 38 14.16 -11.21 15.59
C PRO A 38 12.71 -11.11 15.12
N GLU A 39 12.48 -11.33 13.83
CA GLU A 39 11.14 -11.21 13.25
C GLU A 39 10.15 -12.15 13.96
N PRO A 40 8.94 -11.67 14.29
CA PRO A 40 7.98 -12.45 15.04
C PRO A 40 7.54 -13.70 14.27
N ARG A 41 7.56 -14.86 14.94
CA ARG A 41 7.12 -16.16 14.38
C ARG A 41 5.62 -16.18 14.05
N THR A 42 4.82 -15.35 14.73
CA THR A 42 3.36 -15.26 14.59
C THR A 42 2.97 -14.15 13.62
N LEU A 43 2.74 -14.55 12.35
CA LEU A 43 2.42 -13.63 11.27
C LEU A 43 1.04 -12.96 11.39
N TRP A 44 0.08 -13.60 12.08
CA TRP A 44 -1.32 -13.17 12.05
C TRP A 44 -1.56 -11.87 12.82
N LEU A 45 -1.04 -11.75 14.05
CA LEU A 45 -1.19 -10.54 14.85
C LEU A 45 -0.43 -9.37 14.22
N ALA A 46 0.77 -9.61 13.70
CA ALA A 46 1.53 -8.60 12.96
C ALA A 46 0.76 -8.11 11.73
N SER A 47 0.20 -9.03 10.95
CA SER A 47 -0.63 -8.71 9.77
C SER A 47 -1.85 -7.84 10.12
N LEU A 48 -2.53 -8.17 11.22
CA LEU A 48 -3.69 -7.40 11.69
C LEU A 48 -3.29 -5.98 12.11
N LEU A 49 -2.18 -5.82 12.82
CA LEU A 49 -1.66 -4.50 13.21
C LEU A 49 -1.27 -3.66 12.00
N TRP A 50 -0.63 -4.28 10.99
CA TRP A 50 -0.30 -3.59 9.74
C TRP A 50 -1.55 -3.18 8.96
N PHE A 51 -2.56 -4.05 8.88
CA PHE A 51 -3.85 -3.70 8.30
C PHE A 51 -4.49 -2.52 9.02
N ALA A 52 -4.54 -2.55 10.35
CA ALA A 52 -5.07 -1.45 11.15
C ALA A 52 -4.26 -0.15 10.93
N GLY A 53 -2.93 -0.24 10.85
CA GLY A 53 -2.05 0.89 10.54
C GLY A 53 -2.34 1.49 9.17
N GLY A 54 -2.56 0.66 8.15
CA GLY A 54 -2.96 1.10 6.82
C GLY A 54 -4.31 1.81 6.82
N CYS A 55 -5.29 1.27 7.54
CA CYS A 55 -6.61 1.89 7.72
C CYS A 55 -6.51 3.26 8.39
N VAL A 56 -5.72 3.39 9.47
CA VAL A 56 -5.52 4.66 10.18
C VAL A 56 -4.84 5.68 9.26
N LEU A 57 -3.80 5.27 8.51
CA LEU A 57 -3.11 6.16 7.59
C LEU A 57 -4.04 6.65 6.47
N ALA A 58 -4.87 5.76 5.92
CA ALA A 58 -5.86 6.13 4.91
C ALA A 58 -6.92 7.07 5.48
N TRP A 59 -7.40 6.82 6.69
CA TRP A 59 -8.36 7.71 7.37
C TRP A 59 -7.78 9.11 7.54
N LEU A 60 -6.54 9.22 8.05
CA LEU A 60 -5.83 10.49 8.16
C LEU A 60 -5.62 11.15 6.79
N SER A 61 -5.26 10.35 5.77
CA SER A 61 -5.10 10.85 4.42
C SER A 61 -6.40 11.41 3.84
N VAL A 62 -7.56 10.80 4.12
CA VAL A 62 -8.87 11.29 3.63
C VAL A 62 -9.25 12.59 4.33
N LEU A 63 -8.91 12.76 5.60
CA LEU A 63 -9.14 14.03 6.30
C LEU A 63 -8.32 15.19 5.70
N LEU A 64 -7.10 14.91 5.24
CA LEU A 64 -6.21 15.90 4.63
C LEU A 64 -6.49 16.13 3.14
N LEU A 65 -6.88 15.08 2.42
CA LEU A 65 -7.16 15.07 0.99
C LEU A 65 -8.61 14.64 0.81
N THR A 66 -9.51 15.62 0.78
CA THR A 66 -10.97 15.43 0.76
C THR A 66 -11.50 14.76 -0.51
N HIS A 67 -10.66 14.55 -1.52
CA HIS A 67 -11.03 13.94 -2.80
C HIS A 67 -10.13 12.77 -3.14
N THR A 68 -10.76 11.65 -3.53
CA THR A 68 -10.04 10.56 -4.21
C THR A 68 -9.81 10.95 -5.66
N PHE A 69 -8.59 10.72 -6.17
CA PHE A 69 -8.19 11.18 -7.50
C PHE A 69 -8.79 10.31 -8.62
N LEU A 70 -9.20 9.09 -8.29
CA LEU A 70 -9.85 8.17 -9.21
C LEU A 70 -11.34 8.48 -9.38
N ALA A 71 -11.74 9.04 -10.51
CA ALA A 71 -13.15 9.25 -10.85
C ALA A 71 -13.85 7.99 -11.38
N ILE A 72 -13.09 7.04 -11.95
CA ILE A 72 -13.65 5.88 -12.67
C ILE A 72 -13.75 4.66 -11.74
N PRO A 73 -14.96 4.10 -11.50
CA PRO A 73 -15.16 2.97 -10.58
C PRO A 73 -14.32 1.72 -10.93
N ALA A 74 -14.18 1.42 -12.23
CA ALA A 74 -13.39 0.27 -12.69
C ALA A 74 -11.91 0.38 -12.28
N LEU A 75 -11.32 1.59 -12.36
CA LEU A 75 -9.93 1.83 -11.95
C LEU A 75 -9.77 1.75 -10.43
N ARG A 76 -10.79 2.11 -9.65
CA ARG A 76 -10.79 1.95 -8.19
C ARG A 76 -10.76 0.48 -7.79
N ILE A 77 -11.58 -0.36 -8.43
CA ILE A 77 -11.60 -1.81 -8.20
C ILE A 77 -10.26 -2.43 -8.61
N ALA A 78 -9.71 -2.01 -9.75
CA ALA A 78 -8.38 -2.44 -10.18
C ALA A 78 -7.32 -2.05 -9.15
N ASN A 79 -7.34 -0.82 -8.62
CA ASN A 79 -6.39 -0.37 -7.59
C ASN A 79 -6.51 -1.19 -6.29
N LEU A 80 -7.74 -1.51 -5.87
CA LEU A 80 -8.01 -2.31 -4.67
C LEU A 80 -7.31 -3.68 -4.69
N ALA A 81 -7.18 -4.29 -5.87
CA ALA A 81 -6.49 -5.58 -6.03
C ALA A 81 -5.01 -5.42 -6.38
N LEU A 82 -4.68 -4.52 -7.32
CA LEU A 82 -3.33 -4.41 -7.86
C LEU A 82 -2.36 -3.75 -6.87
N ALA A 83 -2.78 -2.73 -6.13
CA ALA A 83 -1.87 -2.00 -5.24
C ALA A 83 -1.34 -2.88 -4.09
N PRO A 84 -2.17 -3.64 -3.35
CA PRO A 84 -1.66 -4.55 -2.31
C PRO A 84 -0.70 -5.59 -2.85
N ILE A 85 -0.99 -6.16 -4.03
CA ILE A 85 -0.14 -7.17 -4.67
C ILE A 85 1.20 -6.55 -5.08
N ALA A 86 1.17 -5.41 -5.77
CA ALA A 86 2.38 -4.73 -6.22
C ALA A 86 3.25 -4.27 -5.04
N SER A 87 2.64 -3.71 -4.00
CA SER A 87 3.30 -3.34 -2.75
C SER A 87 3.99 -4.55 -2.10
N ALA A 88 3.26 -5.66 -1.96
CA ALA A 88 3.79 -6.88 -1.36
C ALA A 88 4.99 -7.46 -2.12
N PHE A 89 4.92 -7.49 -3.45
CA PHE A 89 6.04 -7.95 -4.28
C PHE A 89 7.22 -6.98 -4.24
N LEU A 90 6.98 -5.67 -4.24
CA LEU A 90 8.02 -4.65 -4.15
C LEU A 90 8.76 -4.76 -2.81
N SER A 91 8.03 -4.82 -1.69
CA SER A 91 8.61 -4.98 -0.37
C SER A 91 9.36 -6.31 -0.24
N GLN A 92 8.80 -7.40 -0.75
CA GLN A 92 9.49 -8.69 -0.79
C GLN A 92 10.79 -8.62 -1.60
N ALA A 93 10.81 -7.95 -2.75
CA ALA A 93 12.00 -7.79 -3.57
C ALA A 93 13.08 -6.97 -2.84
N LEU A 94 12.70 -5.92 -2.13
CA LEU A 94 13.60 -5.13 -1.29
C LEU A 94 14.15 -5.95 -0.13
N ALA A 95 13.31 -6.72 0.57
CA ALA A 95 13.74 -7.61 1.65
C ALA A 95 14.68 -8.72 1.15
N ARG A 96 14.45 -9.30 -0.03
CA ARG A 96 15.37 -10.28 -0.65
C ARG A 96 16.74 -9.67 -0.95
N ARG A 97 16.79 -8.39 -1.38
CA ARG A 97 18.05 -7.68 -1.59
C ARG A 97 18.77 -7.43 -0.27
N ARG A 98 18.06 -6.97 0.77
CA ARG A 98 18.61 -6.74 2.12
C ARG A 98 19.04 -8.00 2.84
N LYS A 99 18.39 -9.15 2.58
CA LYS A 99 18.76 -10.46 3.14
C LYS A 99 20.23 -10.84 2.84
N LYS A 100 20.79 -10.32 1.74
CA LYS A 100 22.21 -10.52 1.42
C LYS A 100 23.16 -9.90 2.47
N SER A 101 22.72 -8.84 3.14
CA SER A 101 23.48 -8.13 4.17
C SER A 101 23.04 -8.48 5.59
N ASN A 102 21.78 -8.92 5.79
CA ASN A 102 21.25 -9.29 7.10
C ASN A 102 20.44 -10.60 7.03
N ALA A 103 20.97 -11.67 7.64
CA ALA A 103 20.36 -13.00 7.62
C ALA A 103 19.09 -13.12 8.48
N ALA A 104 18.82 -12.16 9.38
CA ALA A 104 17.62 -12.15 10.22
C ALA A 104 16.34 -11.77 9.45
N ILE A 105 16.48 -11.19 8.25
CA ILE A 105 15.36 -10.75 7.42
C ILE A 105 14.67 -11.96 6.75
N VAL A 106 13.35 -12.05 6.92
CA VAL A 106 12.50 -13.06 6.28
C VAL A 106 11.61 -12.37 5.24
N PRO A 107 11.95 -12.43 3.93
CA PRO A 107 11.23 -11.71 2.88
C PRO A 107 9.74 -12.04 2.77
N ARG A 108 9.31 -13.21 3.27
CA ARG A 108 7.91 -13.61 3.31
C ARG A 108 7.11 -12.79 4.33
N ASN A 109 7.71 -12.35 5.42
CA ASN A 109 7.02 -11.54 6.42
C ASN A 109 6.73 -10.15 5.86
N HIS A 110 7.74 -9.48 5.30
CA HIS A 110 7.59 -8.19 4.61
C HIS A 110 6.53 -8.21 3.50
N PHE A 111 6.41 -9.32 2.75
CA PHE A 111 5.32 -9.51 1.79
C PHE A 111 3.95 -9.36 2.45
N TRP A 112 3.68 -10.12 3.52
CA TRP A 112 2.38 -10.10 4.19
C TRP A 112 2.13 -8.77 4.90
N GLN A 113 3.14 -8.20 5.55
CA GLN A 113 3.02 -6.92 6.23
C GLN A 113 2.64 -5.81 5.24
N SER A 114 3.38 -5.70 4.13
CA SER A 114 3.11 -4.75 3.06
C SER A 114 1.75 -5.00 2.40
N PHE A 115 1.40 -6.26 2.13
CA PHE A 115 0.10 -6.63 1.58
C PHE A 115 -1.05 -6.15 2.47
N TRP A 116 -1.04 -6.50 3.75
CA TRP A 116 -2.12 -6.17 4.68
C TRP A 116 -2.20 -4.68 4.95
N PHE A 117 -1.06 -4.00 5.06
CA PHE A 117 -1.01 -2.56 5.19
C PHE A 117 -1.64 -1.85 4.00
N THR A 118 -1.17 -2.13 2.78
CA THR A 118 -1.70 -1.47 1.58
C THR A 118 -3.15 -1.87 1.34
N LEU A 119 -3.56 -3.11 1.67
CA LEU A 119 -4.96 -3.54 1.61
C LEU A 119 -5.85 -2.71 2.55
N GLY A 120 -5.43 -2.47 3.80
CA GLY A 120 -6.16 -1.60 4.72
C GLY A 120 -6.28 -0.18 4.19
N LEU A 121 -5.17 0.35 3.67
CA LEU A 121 -5.10 1.69 3.10
C LEU A 121 -6.09 1.87 1.93
N VAL A 122 -6.00 1.02 0.91
CA VAL A 122 -6.84 1.14 -0.29
C VAL A 122 -8.30 0.78 -0.03
N THR A 123 -8.59 -0.09 0.95
CA THR A 123 -9.97 -0.43 1.34
C THR A 123 -10.68 0.78 1.93
N VAL A 124 -10.04 1.50 2.86
CA VAL A 124 -10.63 2.71 3.47
C VAL A 124 -10.84 3.79 2.42
N ARG A 125 -9.84 4.04 1.55
CA ARG A 125 -9.97 5.00 0.45
C ARG A 125 -11.10 4.64 -0.50
N PHE A 126 -11.21 3.37 -0.88
CA PHE A 126 -12.30 2.88 -1.73
C PHE A 126 -13.67 3.09 -1.07
N ALA A 127 -13.81 2.75 0.21
CA ALA A 127 -15.07 2.91 0.95
C ALA A 127 -15.50 4.37 1.06
N PHE A 128 -14.57 5.30 1.26
CA PHE A 128 -14.85 6.73 1.27
C PHE A 128 -15.23 7.27 -0.10
N ALA A 129 -14.52 6.83 -1.15
CA ALA A 129 -14.79 7.25 -2.52
C ALA A 129 -16.18 6.87 -3.04
N VAL A 130 -16.80 5.83 -2.45
CA VAL A 130 -18.17 5.40 -2.76
C VAL A 130 -19.22 6.26 -2.05
N ARG A 131 -18.87 6.91 -0.93
CA ARG A 131 -19.79 7.75 -0.14
C ARG A 131 -19.82 9.22 -0.57
N SER A 132 -18.77 9.69 -1.26
CA SER A 132 -18.62 11.02 -1.83
C SER A 132 -19.10 11.09 -3.28
#